data_AF-A0A7S3I523-F1
#
_entry.id   AF-A0A7S3I523-F1
#
_cell.length_a   1.000
_cell.length_b   1.000
_cell.length_c   1.000
_cell.angle_alpha   90.00
_cell.angle_beta   90.00
_cell.angle_gamma   90.00
#
_symmetry.space_group_name_H-M   'P 1'
#
loop_
_entity.id
_entity.type
_entity.pdbx_description
1 polymer ?
#
loop_
_entity_poly.entity_id
_entity_poly.type
_entity_poly.pdbx_seq_one_letter_code
_entity_poly.pdbx_strand_id
1 'polypeptide(L)'
;NSKARGIESEASSRVDNAKSQASSAQRVVKGIEGTIATLQAKQEATQKEFDGTFILRFDKRGRLGDEIKALKKEIKAQTKKLEQANKELTKASKFLEKEENYAAKQQAVADKIKAEGAAAGDKVVAAATKKTDSALAEAKKAAAAINKAAEGQAKAVLKEAESLQAKANKLKQ
;
A
#
# COMPACT_ATOMS: atom_id res chain seq x y z
N ASN A 1 -8.72 -5.40 10.76
CA ASN A 1 -7.97 -5.49 9.48
C ASN A 1 -8.61 -4.78 8.29
N SER A 2 -9.93 -4.85 8.01
CA SER A 2 -10.50 -4.12 6.86
C SER A 2 -10.38 -2.59 6.97
N LYS A 3 -10.54 -2.03 8.18
CA LYS A 3 -10.34 -0.59 8.45
C LYS A 3 -8.91 -0.10 8.14
N ALA A 4 -7.89 -0.86 8.55
CA ALA A 4 -6.49 -0.53 8.25
C ALA A 4 -6.22 -0.56 6.74
N ARG A 5 -6.72 -1.58 6.03
CA ARG A 5 -6.59 -1.66 4.56
C ARG A 5 -7.29 -0.50 3.84
N GLY A 6 -8.45 -0.07 4.33
CA GLY A 6 -9.17 1.08 3.76
C GLY A 6 -8.36 2.38 3.88
N ILE A 7 -7.75 2.62 5.05
CA ILE A 7 -6.89 3.77 5.31
C ILE A 7 -5.65 3.74 4.39
N GLU A 8 -4.98 2.59 4.27
CA GLU A 8 -3.81 2.42 3.40
C GLU A 8 -4.16 2.65 1.93
N SER A 9 -5.30 2.12 1.47
CA SER A 9 -5.75 2.27 0.08
C SER A 9 -6.09 3.72 -0.26
N GLU A 10 -6.77 4.44 0.63
CA GLU A 10 -7.10 5.84 0.41
C GLU A 10 -5.85 6.73 0.39
N ALA A 11 -4.94 6.49 1.33
CA ALA A 11 -3.65 7.19 1.40
C ALA A 11 -2.81 6.96 0.14
N SER A 12 -2.68 5.70 -0.31
CA SER A 12 -1.95 5.37 -1.54
C SER A 12 -2.58 6.05 -2.76
N SER A 13 -3.92 6.00 -2.88
CA SER A 13 -4.62 6.62 -4.02
C SER A 13 -4.37 8.13 -4.11
N ARG A 14 -4.33 8.83 -2.97
CA ARG A 14 -4.03 10.26 -2.93
C ARG A 14 -2.59 10.57 -3.36
N VAL A 15 -1.62 9.79 -2.88
CA VAL A 15 -0.21 9.92 -3.30
C VAL A 15 -0.06 9.65 -4.80
N ASP A 16 -0.70 8.61 -5.32
CA ASP A 16 -0.66 8.27 -6.74
C ASP A 16 -1.24 9.38 -7.62
N ASN A 17 -2.37 9.96 -7.19
CA ASN A 17 -2.98 11.11 -7.86
C ASN A 17 -2.05 12.33 -7.84
N ALA A 18 -1.46 12.66 -6.69
CA ALA A 18 -0.53 13.78 -6.57
C ALA A 18 0.74 13.57 -7.42
N LYS A 19 1.25 12.34 -7.47
CA LYS A 19 2.40 11.95 -8.27
C LYS A 19 2.12 12.05 -9.76
N SER A 20 0.91 11.65 -10.19
CA SER A 20 0.44 11.82 -11.57
C SER A 20 0.39 13.30 -11.96
N GLN A 21 -0.13 14.16 -11.09
CA GLN A 21 -0.16 15.62 -11.32
C GLN A 21 1.24 16.22 -11.42
N ALA A 22 2.15 15.88 -10.49
CA ALA A 22 3.54 16.35 -10.53
C ALA A 22 4.26 15.88 -11.80
N SER A 23 4.06 14.62 -12.20
CA SER A 23 4.63 14.05 -13.42
C SER A 23 4.09 14.74 -14.68
N SER A 24 2.80 15.06 -14.70
CA SER A 24 2.16 15.78 -15.80
C SER A 24 2.72 17.20 -15.92
N ALA A 25 2.84 17.93 -14.81
CA ALA A 25 3.46 19.25 -14.78
C ALA A 25 4.94 19.21 -15.25
N GLN A 26 5.69 18.18 -14.86
CA GLN A 26 7.07 18.00 -15.29
C GLN A 26 7.18 17.76 -16.80
N ARG A 27 6.24 17.00 -17.39
CA ARG A 27 6.18 16.81 -18.85
C ARG A 27 5.93 18.11 -19.58
N VAL A 28 5.05 18.97 -19.05
CA VAL A 28 4.80 20.30 -19.64
C VAL A 28 6.06 21.15 -19.62
N VAL A 29 6.77 21.22 -18.49
CA VAL A 29 8.05 21.93 -18.38
C VAL A 29 9.04 21.43 -19.44
N LYS A 30 9.28 20.12 -19.52
CA LYS A 30 10.20 19.53 -20.50
C LYS A 30 9.79 19.81 -21.95
N GLY A 31 8.48 19.79 -22.25
CA GLY A 31 7.96 20.12 -23.58
C GLY A 31 8.25 21.57 -23.98
N ILE A 32 8.09 22.51 -23.05
CA ILE A 32 8.40 23.92 -23.28
C ILE A 32 9.92 24.12 -23.44
N GLU A 33 10.75 23.48 -22.61
CA GLU A 33 12.21 23.52 -22.73
C GLU A 33 12.68 23.00 -24.09
N GLY A 34 12.13 21.88 -24.56
CA GLY A 34 12.43 21.34 -25.90
C GLY A 34 12.01 22.30 -27.03
N THR A 35 10.88 22.98 -26.88
CA THR A 35 10.43 24.01 -27.83
C THR A 35 11.39 25.19 -27.86
N ILE A 36 11.83 25.68 -26.69
CA ILE A 36 12.81 26.76 -26.57
C ILE A 36 14.12 26.38 -27.23
N ALA A 37 14.65 25.17 -26.95
CA ALA A 37 15.89 24.69 -27.56
C ALA A 37 15.79 24.62 -29.09
N THR A 38 14.65 24.16 -29.61
CA THR A 38 14.39 24.12 -31.06
C THR A 38 14.35 25.52 -31.67
N LEU A 39 13.68 26.48 -31.00
CA LEU A 39 13.63 27.88 -31.45
C LEU A 39 15.00 28.56 -31.40
N GLN A 40 15.81 28.28 -30.36
CA GLN A 40 17.18 28.78 -30.25
C GLN A 40 18.06 28.24 -31.37
N ALA A 41 17.99 26.94 -31.67
CA ALA A 41 18.72 26.34 -32.79
C ALA A 41 18.32 26.97 -34.14
N LYS A 42 17.02 27.22 -34.35
CA LYS A 42 16.54 27.96 -35.54
C LYS A 42 17.09 29.38 -35.58
N GLN A 43 17.04 30.11 -34.46
CA GLN A 43 17.57 31.47 -34.37
C GLN A 43 19.06 31.53 -34.73
N GLU A 44 19.86 30.59 -34.21
CA GLU A 44 21.28 30.48 -34.53
C GLU A 44 21.53 30.17 -36.01
N ALA A 45 20.74 29.26 -36.60
CA ALA A 45 20.84 28.95 -38.02
C ALA A 45 20.48 30.17 -38.89
N THR A 46 19.38 30.86 -38.60
CA THR A 46 18.96 32.08 -39.30
C THR A 46 19.98 33.20 -39.12
N GLN A 47 20.58 33.34 -37.94
CA GLN A 47 21.65 34.31 -37.67
C GLN A 47 22.89 34.02 -38.52
N LYS A 48 23.34 32.76 -38.59
CA LYS A 48 24.45 32.36 -39.48
C LYS A 48 24.15 32.68 -40.94
N GLU A 49 22.92 32.44 -41.40
CA GLU A 49 22.52 32.77 -42.77
C GLU A 49 22.49 34.29 -43.01
N PHE A 50 22.03 35.07 -42.03
CA PHE A 50 22.04 36.53 -42.09
C PHE A 50 23.47 37.07 -42.19
N ASP A 51 24.37 36.58 -41.35
CA ASP A 51 25.76 37.02 -41.30
C ASP A 51 26.53 36.63 -42.58
N GLY A 52 26.22 35.45 -43.15
CA GLY A 52 26.75 35.01 -44.44
C GLY A 52 26.09 35.66 -45.67
N THR A 53 24.99 36.38 -45.51
CA THR A 53 24.29 37.04 -46.62
C THR A 53 24.97 38.36 -46.96
N PHE A 54 25.46 38.46 -48.19
CA PHE A 54 26.09 39.65 -48.74
C PHE A 54 25.22 40.91 -48.55
N ILE A 55 25.86 42.01 -48.11
CA ILE A 55 25.16 43.22 -47.65
C ILE A 55 24.23 43.82 -48.72
N LEU A 56 24.59 43.72 -50.01
CA LEU A 56 23.78 44.26 -51.11
C LEU A 56 22.54 43.41 -51.45
N ARG A 57 22.35 42.24 -50.83
CA ARG A 57 21.10 41.46 -50.92
C ARG A 57 20.09 41.93 -49.88
N PHE A 58 19.67 43.19 -49.98
CA PHE A 58 18.82 43.86 -49.00
C PHE A 58 17.50 43.11 -48.73
N ASP A 59 16.83 42.60 -49.76
CA ASP A 59 15.56 41.87 -49.59
C ASP A 59 15.73 40.61 -48.72
N LYS A 60 16.73 39.78 -49.06
CA LYS A 60 17.01 38.55 -48.32
C LYS A 60 17.47 38.85 -46.90
N ARG A 61 18.37 39.83 -46.74
CA ARG A 61 18.94 40.22 -45.46
C ARG A 61 17.87 40.84 -44.54
N GLY A 62 16.99 41.68 -45.08
CA GLY A 62 15.84 42.24 -44.37
C GLY A 62 14.90 41.16 -43.84
N ARG A 63 14.51 40.21 -44.71
CA ARG A 63 13.65 39.08 -44.33
C ARG A 63 14.26 38.24 -43.20
N LEU A 64 15.55 37.89 -43.31
CA LEU A 64 16.26 37.14 -42.26
C LEU A 64 16.33 37.94 -40.95
N GLY A 65 16.54 39.26 -41.01
CA GLY A 65 16.54 40.12 -39.84
C GLY A 65 15.18 40.14 -39.11
N ASP A 66 14.09 40.18 -39.86
CA ASP A 66 12.73 40.13 -39.29
C ASP A 66 12.38 38.75 -38.74
N GLU A 67 12.82 37.67 -39.40
CA GLU A 67 12.70 36.31 -38.90
C GLU A 67 13.45 36.13 -37.56
N ILE A 68 14.67 36.65 -37.45
CA ILE A 68 15.43 36.63 -36.18
C ILE A 68 14.69 37.39 -35.07
N LYS A 69 14.10 38.56 -35.38
CA LYS A 69 13.28 39.31 -34.41
C LYS A 69 12.04 38.53 -33.99
N ALA A 70 11.38 37.86 -34.92
CA ALA A 70 10.21 37.02 -34.64
C ALA A 70 10.58 35.84 -33.73
N LEU A 71 11.67 35.12 -34.05
CA LEU A 71 12.20 34.01 -33.23
C LEU A 71 12.57 34.48 -31.82
N LYS A 72 13.23 35.64 -31.68
CA LYS A 72 13.54 36.22 -30.36
C LYS A 72 12.28 36.55 -29.55
N LYS A 73 11.22 37.05 -30.18
CA LYS A 73 9.93 37.31 -29.52
C LYS A 73 9.27 36.02 -29.07
N GLU A 74 9.28 34.99 -29.92
CA GLU A 74 8.70 33.69 -29.62
C GLU A 74 9.44 32.98 -28.48
N ILE A 75 10.78 32.98 -28.49
CA ILE A 75 11.61 32.46 -27.40
C ILE A 75 11.23 33.16 -26.09
N LYS A 76 11.16 34.50 -26.06
CA LYS A 76 10.75 35.24 -24.86
C LYS A 76 9.34 34.85 -24.38
N ALA A 77 8.40 34.63 -25.30
CA ALA A 77 7.06 34.19 -24.94
C ALA A 77 7.06 32.78 -24.33
N GLN A 78 7.84 31.86 -24.91
CA GLN A 78 7.99 30.50 -24.37
C GLN A 78 8.73 30.49 -23.03
N THR A 79 9.74 31.34 -22.81
CA THR A 79 10.40 31.49 -21.51
C THR A 79 9.42 31.95 -20.42
N LYS A 80 8.52 32.89 -20.73
CA LYS A 80 7.46 33.28 -19.79
C LYS A 80 6.51 32.13 -19.46
N LYS A 81 6.14 31.31 -20.45
CA LYS A 81 5.34 30.10 -20.23
C LYS A 81 6.09 29.08 -19.38
N LEU A 82 7.41 28.93 -19.59
CA LEU A 82 8.27 28.05 -18.80
C LEU A 82 8.29 28.48 -17.32
N GLU A 83 8.40 29.78 -17.03
CA GLU A 83 8.33 30.29 -15.66
C GLU A 83 6.99 29.96 -14.99
N GLN A 84 5.88 30.08 -15.72
CA GLN A 84 4.55 29.72 -15.21
C GLN A 84 4.45 28.20 -14.96
N ALA A 85 4.88 27.39 -15.92
CA ALA A 85 4.90 25.93 -15.79
C ALA A 85 5.79 25.47 -14.62
N ASN A 86 6.93 26.11 -14.38
CA ASN A 86 7.80 25.83 -13.22
C ASN A 86 7.16 26.20 -11.88
N LYS A 87 6.34 27.27 -11.84
CA LYS A 87 5.54 27.59 -10.65
C LYS A 87 4.49 26.53 -10.39
N GLU A 88 3.83 26.02 -11.43
CA GLU A 88 2.86 24.92 -11.31
C GLU A 88 3.53 23.62 -10.89
N LEU A 89 4.68 23.27 -11.47
CA LEU A 89 5.48 22.12 -11.05
C LEU A 89 5.86 22.23 -9.57
N THR A 90 6.35 23.39 -9.13
CA THR A 90 6.67 23.62 -7.71
C THR A 90 5.44 23.43 -6.81
N LYS A 91 4.27 23.91 -7.23
CA LYS A 91 3.02 23.71 -6.48
C LYS A 91 2.62 22.23 -6.43
N ALA A 92 2.72 21.52 -7.55
CA ALA A 92 2.40 20.10 -7.63
C ALA A 92 3.37 19.25 -6.79
N SER A 93 4.67 19.56 -6.79
CA SER A 93 5.67 18.89 -5.96
C SER A 93 5.41 19.13 -4.46
N LYS A 94 5.08 20.36 -4.06
CA LYS A 94 4.68 20.67 -2.67
C LYS A 94 3.39 19.96 -2.26
N PHE A 95 2.47 19.77 -3.19
CA PHE A 95 1.24 19.03 -2.95
C PHE A 95 1.54 17.53 -2.77
N LEU A 96 2.38 16.95 -3.63
CA LEU A 96 2.86 15.57 -3.48
C LEU A 96 3.54 15.35 -2.12
N GLU A 97 4.44 16.24 -1.71
CA GLU A 97 5.12 16.14 -0.40
C GLU A 97 4.12 16.17 0.78
N LYS A 98 3.04 16.95 0.67
CA LYS A 98 1.98 16.97 1.70
C LYS A 98 1.20 15.66 1.73
N GLU A 99 0.86 15.10 0.58
CA GLU A 99 0.15 13.82 0.49
C GLU A 99 1.03 12.65 0.95
N GLU A 100 2.33 12.66 0.66
CA GLU A 100 3.29 11.67 1.18
C GLU A 100 3.38 11.72 2.71
N ASN A 101 3.44 12.93 3.28
CA ASN A 101 3.42 13.13 4.73
C ASN A 101 2.09 12.68 5.37
N TYR A 102 0.96 12.93 4.69
CA TYR A 102 -0.34 12.44 5.12
C TYR A 102 -0.40 10.91 5.09
N ALA A 103 0.06 10.30 4.00
CA ALA A 103 0.10 8.86 3.85
C ALA A 103 0.97 8.18 4.91
N ALA A 104 2.14 8.75 5.23
CA ALA A 104 3.00 8.25 6.31
C ALA A 104 2.29 8.26 7.68
N LYS A 105 1.53 9.32 8.00
CA LYS A 105 0.73 9.39 9.22
C LYS A 105 -0.39 8.35 9.22
N GLN A 106 -1.05 8.15 8.09
CA GLN A 106 -2.11 7.17 7.95
C GLN A 106 -1.60 5.73 8.04
N GLN A 107 -0.40 5.46 7.52
CA GLN A 107 0.28 4.19 7.68
C GLN A 107 0.51 3.87 9.16
N ALA A 108 1.00 4.83 9.95
CA ALA A 108 1.18 4.65 11.39
C ALA A 108 -0.14 4.34 12.13
N VAL A 109 -1.25 4.96 11.72
CA VAL A 109 -2.59 4.65 12.27
C VAL A 109 -3.03 3.24 11.87
N ALA A 110 -2.84 2.86 10.59
CA ALA A 110 -3.18 1.54 10.09
C ALA A 110 -2.38 0.44 10.80
N ASP A 111 -1.08 0.64 11.02
CA ASP A 111 -0.19 -0.29 11.73
C ASP A 111 -0.61 -0.45 13.19
N LYS A 112 -0.98 0.65 13.86
CA LYS A 112 -1.54 0.60 15.22
C LYS A 112 -2.82 -0.24 15.28
N ILE A 113 -3.74 -0.05 14.33
CA ILE A 113 -4.98 -0.84 14.25
C ILE A 113 -4.70 -2.33 13.98
N LYS A 114 -3.69 -2.64 13.15
CA LYS A 114 -3.26 -4.02 12.90
C LYS A 114 -2.70 -4.66 14.17
N ALA A 115 -1.85 -3.95 14.89
CA ALA A 115 -1.25 -4.42 16.14
C ALA A 115 -2.30 -4.66 17.24
N GLU A 116 -3.23 -3.71 17.43
CA GLU A 116 -4.35 -3.87 18.38
C GLU A 116 -5.26 -5.05 18.01
N GLY A 117 -5.53 -5.22 16.71
CA GLY A 117 -6.30 -6.36 16.20
C GLY A 117 -5.61 -7.70 16.45
N ALA A 118 -4.29 -7.79 16.27
CA ALA A 118 -3.51 -8.99 16.56
C ALA A 118 -3.54 -9.32 18.05
N ALA A 119 -3.29 -8.33 18.91
CA ALA A 119 -3.31 -8.52 20.37
C ALA A 119 -4.69 -8.94 20.90
N ALA A 120 -5.78 -8.43 20.30
CA ALA A 120 -7.14 -8.88 20.62
C ALA A 120 -7.37 -10.33 20.17
N GLY A 121 -6.89 -10.70 18.98
CA GLY A 121 -6.93 -12.07 18.46
C GLY A 121 -6.23 -13.06 19.39
N ASP A 122 -5.01 -12.74 19.82
CA ASP A 122 -4.21 -13.58 20.72
C ASP A 122 -4.93 -13.83 22.06
N LYS A 123 -5.58 -12.79 22.61
CA LYS A 123 -6.40 -12.94 23.83
C LYS A 123 -7.58 -13.88 23.63
N VAL A 124 -8.26 -13.81 22.48
CA VAL A 124 -9.38 -14.70 22.16
C VAL A 124 -8.90 -16.14 22.01
N VAL A 125 -7.78 -16.36 21.30
CA VAL A 125 -7.17 -17.69 21.15
C VAL A 125 -6.77 -18.24 22.51
N ALA A 126 -6.08 -17.46 23.35
CA ALA A 126 -5.70 -17.90 24.70
C ALA A 126 -6.93 -18.24 25.57
N ALA A 127 -7.99 -17.44 25.50
CA ALA A 127 -9.23 -17.70 26.23
C ALA A 127 -9.95 -18.96 25.71
N ALA A 128 -9.95 -19.18 24.40
CA ALA A 128 -10.50 -20.38 23.77
C ALA A 128 -9.72 -21.62 24.20
N THR A 129 -8.39 -21.62 24.08
CA THR A 129 -7.52 -22.73 24.52
C THR A 129 -7.75 -23.07 25.98
N LYS A 130 -7.81 -22.07 26.87
CA LYS A 130 -8.07 -22.30 28.30
C LYS A 130 -9.43 -22.97 28.56
N LYS A 131 -10.48 -22.57 27.83
CA LYS A 131 -11.80 -23.23 27.93
C LYS A 131 -11.73 -24.67 27.43
N THR A 132 -11.06 -24.91 26.30
CA THR A 132 -10.92 -26.24 25.73
C THR A 132 -10.15 -27.17 26.66
N ASP A 133 -9.04 -26.70 27.25
CA ASP A 133 -8.24 -27.47 28.21
C ASP A 133 -9.05 -27.82 29.48
N SER A 134 -9.83 -26.86 29.99
CA SER A 134 -10.73 -27.09 31.12
C SER A 134 -11.78 -28.16 30.82
N ALA A 135 -12.44 -28.06 29.66
CA ALA A 135 -13.42 -29.03 29.23
C ALA A 135 -12.81 -30.44 29.03
N LEU A 136 -11.59 -30.51 28.48
CA LEU A 136 -10.87 -31.77 28.30
C LEU A 136 -10.49 -32.40 29.65
N ALA A 137 -10.08 -31.59 30.63
CA ALA A 137 -9.79 -32.06 31.98
C ALA A 137 -11.03 -32.59 32.69
N GLU A 138 -12.18 -31.91 32.56
CA GLU A 138 -13.46 -32.37 33.10
C GLU A 138 -13.92 -33.68 32.44
N ALA A 139 -13.83 -33.78 31.11
CA ALA A 139 -14.17 -34.99 30.38
C ALA A 139 -13.29 -36.19 30.80
N LYS A 140 -11.98 -35.97 30.99
CA LYS A 140 -11.07 -37.01 31.51
C LYS A 140 -11.45 -37.46 32.92
N LYS A 141 -11.82 -36.53 33.81
CA LYS A 141 -12.31 -36.87 35.16
C LYS A 141 -13.60 -37.68 35.12
N ALA A 142 -14.55 -37.28 34.27
CA ALA A 142 -15.81 -38.02 34.09
C ALA A 142 -15.56 -39.44 33.55
N ALA A 143 -14.70 -39.59 32.54
CA ALA A 143 -14.32 -40.89 32.00
C ALA A 143 -13.65 -41.78 33.06
N ALA A 144 -12.72 -41.23 33.85
CA ALA A 144 -12.09 -41.97 34.94
C ALA A 144 -13.09 -42.41 36.01
N ALA A 145 -14.09 -41.57 36.34
CA ALA A 145 -15.15 -41.92 37.28
C ALA A 145 -16.04 -43.06 36.74
N ILE A 146 -16.39 -43.01 35.45
CA ILE A 146 -17.16 -44.06 34.77
C ILE A 146 -16.38 -45.38 34.78
N ASN A 147 -15.09 -45.36 34.42
CA ASN A 147 -14.26 -46.57 34.43
C ASN A 147 -14.18 -47.18 35.83
N LYS A 148 -13.97 -46.35 36.87
CA LYS A 148 -13.92 -46.83 38.26
C LYS A 148 -15.26 -47.43 38.71
N ALA A 149 -16.39 -46.84 38.29
CA ALA A 149 -17.72 -47.39 38.58
C ALA A 149 -17.95 -48.73 37.86
N ALA A 150 -17.55 -48.83 36.59
CA ALA A 150 -17.65 -50.07 35.81
C ALA A 150 -16.79 -51.19 36.41
N GLU A 151 -15.56 -50.90 36.83
CA GLU A 151 -14.70 -51.87 37.54
C GLU A 151 -15.33 -52.35 38.86
N GLY A 152 -15.96 -51.44 39.61
CA GLY A 152 -16.66 -51.77 40.85
C GLY A 152 -17.84 -52.72 40.60
N GLN A 153 -18.64 -52.44 39.56
CA GLN A 153 -19.75 -53.29 39.14
C GLN A 153 -19.27 -54.66 38.66
N ALA A 154 -18.22 -54.71 37.84
CA ALA A 154 -17.64 -55.97 37.36
C ALA A 154 -17.16 -56.85 38.53
N LYS A 155 -16.51 -56.26 39.53
CA LYS A 155 -16.09 -56.98 40.75
C LYS A 155 -17.28 -57.48 41.58
N ALA A 156 -18.37 -56.71 41.66
CA ALA A 156 -19.58 -57.12 42.38
C ALA A 156 -20.23 -58.33 41.70
N VAL A 157 -20.37 -58.29 40.36
CA VAL A 157 -20.92 -59.39 39.57
C VAL A 157 -20.05 -60.65 39.70
N LEU A 158 -18.72 -60.52 39.66
CA LEU A 158 -17.81 -61.65 39.87
C LEU A 158 -17.99 -62.30 41.25
N LYS A 159 -18.07 -61.49 42.32
CA LYS A 159 -18.34 -62.00 43.68
C LYS A 159 -19.69 -62.70 43.78
N GLU A 160 -20.72 -62.16 43.13
CA GLU A 160 -22.04 -62.77 43.12
C GLU A 160 -22.02 -64.12 42.39
N ALA A 161 -21.36 -64.18 41.23
CA ALA A 161 -21.14 -65.42 40.47
C ALA A 161 -20.36 -66.47 41.29
N GLU A 162 -19.27 -66.09 41.96
CA GLU A 162 -18.51 -66.96 42.86
C GLU A 162 -19.37 -67.49 44.01
N SER A 163 -20.21 -66.64 44.61
CA SER A 163 -21.10 -67.03 45.70
C SER A 163 -22.18 -68.03 45.25
N LEU A 164 -22.71 -67.85 44.04
CA LEU A 164 -23.70 -68.75 43.44
C LEU A 164 -23.05 -70.09 43.07
N GLN A 165 -21.82 -70.08 42.55
CA GLN A 165 -21.06 -71.29 42.24
C GLN A 165 -20.71 -72.08 43.51
N ALA A 166 -20.32 -71.39 44.59
CA ALA A 166 -20.10 -72.02 45.89
C ALA A 166 -21.38 -72.65 46.47
N LYS A 167 -22.54 -71.99 46.32
CA LYS A 167 -23.85 -72.55 46.71
C LYS A 167 -24.23 -73.76 45.85
N ALA A 168 -24.02 -73.69 44.53
CA ALA A 168 -24.30 -74.78 43.62
C ALA A 168 -23.43 -76.02 43.89
N ASN A 169 -22.15 -75.84 44.27
CA ASN A 169 -21.26 -76.94 44.63
C ASN A 169 -21.65 -77.59 45.97
N LYS A 170 -22.18 -76.83 46.93
CA LYS A 170 -22.70 -77.38 48.20
C LYS A 170 -23.97 -78.21 48.04
N LEU A 171 -24.76 -77.97 46.99
CA LEU A 171 -25.99 -78.73 46.68
C LEU A 171 -25.73 -80.04 45.92
N LYS A 172 -24.48 -80.29 45.50
CA LYS A 172 -24.07 -81.49 44.74
C LYS A 172 -23.27 -82.51 45.56
N GLN A 173 -23.08 -82.27 46.86
CA GLN A 173 -22.55 -83.24 47.84
C GLN A 173 -23.69 -83.80 48.67
#